data_AF-A0A7J4IHT2-F1
#
_entry.id   AF-A0A7J4IHT2-F1
#
_cell.length_a   1.000
_cell.length_b   1.000
_cell.length_c   1.000
_cell.angle_alpha   90.00
_cell.angle_beta   90.00
_cell.angle_gamma   90.00
#
_symmetry.space_group_name_H-M   'P 1'
#
loop_
_entity.id
_entity.type
_entity.pdbx_description
1 polymer ?
#
loop_
_entity_poly.entity_id
_entity_poly.type
_entity_poly.pdbx_seq_one_letter_code
_entity_poly.pdbx_strand_id
1 'polypeptide(L)'
;MLTLIELLEELNLHDEHPRIEAKSARNGVGSSAFETISALSNEPDLGGGYIVFGVVKDVTGSYILEGVDDPDRIQCDLVSQCANPTKLTPIVRPQIRVESIGKKVGIVVFVPEAPGTEKPVYITQEKLPRGAYRRIGSSDVRCTADDLQVLYQSSGYRTFDSTPVTDASIDDLDPDAILEYRRIRQQIHPDAEELTYSNLEMLRSLNCLHTENGTTVPTLAGLVLFGKASSLRRLVPLLRVDYIQVPGTEWIGDTEHPFETMDLRGPLMLLIPRLHARIVSDLPRQVSFREGHLQRRETPKVPERVIREALVNAVMHRSYRERGPIQIIRYANRLEVRNPGYSLVAIDLDHHPQSTTRNEYIAAVLHETHYAENKGSGIHVMLREMRNAHLSDPEFESSRETNMFVARFMFHHLLEGADLAWLAQFGDCSLSEVDVQILHRAREKRLITNADCREATGLDIVKVSNRLRRLRKLELLDQHGGGAQTYYTPSSKLLGRVPASLRIVYSIGGSEPPRESKNELLLSLPEPAQRKVLSLGVRMGQRKGREAVVGLCSLRPFTLGELAELLGKSPSWIKRTYVGPLVENGDITGIDGEGGDSPTAYRATSVGIARYRHALRWAEKWT
;
A
#
# COMPACT_ATOMS: atom_id res chain seq x y z
N MET A 1 -29.66 27.99 -11.04
CA MET A 1 -29.31 27.99 -9.60
C MET A 1 -30.38 27.20 -8.90
N LEU A 2 -30.02 26.16 -8.17
CA LEU A 2 -30.97 25.29 -7.45
C LEU A 2 -31.65 26.05 -6.30
N THR A 3 -32.86 25.61 -5.94
CA THR A 3 -33.64 26.10 -4.79
C THR A 3 -33.19 25.43 -3.49
N LEU A 4 -33.57 26.01 -2.35
CA LEU A 4 -33.26 25.46 -1.03
C LEU A 4 -33.88 24.07 -0.81
N ILE A 5 -35.08 23.84 -1.36
CA ILE A 5 -35.77 22.54 -1.26
C ILE A 5 -35.00 21.48 -2.05
N GLU A 6 -34.66 21.75 -3.31
CA GLU A 6 -33.90 20.82 -4.17
C GLU A 6 -32.54 20.47 -3.54
N LEU A 7 -31.83 21.46 -2.98
CA LEU A 7 -30.54 21.24 -2.33
C LEU A 7 -30.67 20.38 -1.05
N LEU A 8 -31.74 20.55 -0.28
CA LEU A 8 -32.01 19.75 0.91
C LEU A 8 -32.38 18.30 0.55
N GLU A 9 -33.10 18.10 -0.56
CA GLU A 9 -33.41 16.77 -1.09
C GLU A 9 -32.14 16.06 -1.56
N GLU A 10 -31.29 16.72 -2.35
CA GLU A 10 -29.99 16.20 -2.82
C GLU A 10 -29.07 15.79 -1.66
N LEU A 11 -28.98 16.65 -0.63
CA LEU A 11 -28.21 16.35 0.59
C LEU A 11 -28.73 15.14 1.36
N ASN A 12 -30.03 14.84 1.29
CA ASN A 12 -30.61 13.67 1.95
C ASN A 12 -30.59 12.41 1.08
N LEU A 13 -30.47 12.55 -0.24
CA LEU A 13 -30.28 11.46 -1.19
C LEU A 13 -28.84 10.93 -1.16
N HIS A 14 -27.88 11.83 -0.98
CA HIS A 14 -26.45 11.54 -1.00
C HIS A 14 -25.82 11.90 0.35
N ASP A 15 -25.31 10.92 1.09
CA ASP A 15 -24.68 11.14 2.42
C ASP A 15 -23.47 12.10 2.35
N GLU A 16 -22.84 12.18 1.16
CA GLU A 16 -21.72 13.04 0.82
C GLU A 16 -21.88 13.60 -0.60
N HIS A 17 -21.92 14.94 -0.75
CA HIS A 17 -22.10 15.59 -2.06
C HIS A 17 -20.87 16.44 -2.46
N PRO A 18 -20.32 16.26 -3.67
CA PRO A 18 -19.09 16.94 -4.07
C PRO A 18 -19.26 18.45 -4.26
N ARG A 19 -20.47 18.90 -4.58
CA ARG A 19 -20.79 20.31 -4.90
C ARG A 19 -21.69 21.01 -3.90
N ILE A 20 -22.14 20.36 -2.83
CA ILE A 20 -23.09 20.96 -1.87
C ILE A 20 -22.52 20.79 -0.47
N GLU A 21 -22.42 21.90 0.25
CA GLU A 21 -21.94 21.97 1.62
C GLU A 21 -23.02 22.57 2.52
N ALA A 22 -23.41 21.87 3.58
CA ALA A 22 -24.34 22.40 4.58
C ALA A 22 -23.58 23.00 5.78
N LYS A 23 -23.93 24.22 6.19
CA LYS A 23 -23.34 24.87 7.36
C LYS A 23 -24.42 25.46 8.29
N SER A 24 -24.18 25.36 9.60
CA SER A 24 -25.00 26.08 10.58
C SER A 24 -24.76 27.57 10.48
N ALA A 25 -25.81 28.35 10.78
CA ALA A 25 -25.77 29.81 10.80
C ALA A 25 -25.67 30.41 12.22
N ARG A 26 -25.70 29.59 13.28
CA ARG A 26 -25.80 30.06 14.69
C ARG A 26 -24.71 31.04 15.10
N ASN A 27 -23.49 30.85 14.57
CA ASN A 27 -22.33 31.67 14.91
C ASN A 27 -21.92 32.61 13.75
N GLY A 28 -22.83 32.88 12.81
CA GLY A 28 -22.54 33.64 11.59
C GLY A 28 -21.66 32.87 10.59
N VAL A 29 -20.93 33.60 9.76
CA VAL A 29 -20.03 33.02 8.74
C VAL A 29 -18.73 32.54 9.39
N GLY A 30 -18.62 31.24 9.65
CA GLY A 30 -17.41 30.62 10.23
C GLY A 30 -16.20 30.66 9.28
N SER A 31 -14.99 30.48 9.83
CA SER A 31 -13.74 30.40 9.04
C SER A 31 -13.77 29.27 8.01
N SER A 32 -14.39 28.14 8.35
CA SER A 32 -14.55 26.99 7.46
C SER A 32 -15.45 27.26 6.25
N ALA A 33 -16.22 28.36 6.23
CA ALA A 33 -16.92 28.79 5.02
C ALA A 33 -15.93 29.26 3.95
N PHE A 34 -14.85 29.92 4.33
CA PHE A 34 -13.85 30.43 3.39
C PHE A 34 -12.95 29.32 2.85
N GLU A 35 -12.73 28.27 3.63
CA GLU A 35 -12.07 27.03 3.19
C GLU A 35 -12.91 26.38 2.08
N THR A 36 -14.22 26.23 2.29
CA THR A 36 -15.15 25.71 1.27
C THR A 36 -15.25 26.61 0.04
N ILE A 37 -15.29 27.94 0.21
CA ILE A 37 -15.31 28.89 -0.91
C ILE A 37 -14.04 28.77 -1.74
N SER A 38 -12.86 28.71 -1.09
CA SER A 38 -11.59 28.47 -1.76
C SER A 38 -11.60 27.15 -2.53
N ALA A 39 -12.06 26.06 -1.91
CA ALA A 39 -12.14 24.73 -2.52
C ALA A 39 -13.05 24.70 -3.76
N LEU A 40 -14.28 25.22 -3.65
CA LEU A 40 -15.25 25.25 -4.76
C LEU A 40 -14.82 26.16 -5.91
N SER A 41 -14.15 27.28 -5.61
CA SER A 41 -13.61 28.17 -6.64
C SER A 41 -12.38 27.58 -7.34
N ASN A 42 -11.57 26.79 -6.65
CA ASN A 42 -10.34 26.24 -7.20
C ASN A 42 -10.55 24.97 -8.03
N GLU A 43 -11.48 24.09 -7.64
CA GLU A 43 -11.56 22.76 -8.24
C GLU A 43 -11.82 22.82 -9.75
N PRO A 44 -10.90 22.30 -10.59
CA PRO A 44 -11.06 22.31 -12.04
C PRO A 44 -12.30 21.54 -12.50
N ASP A 45 -12.99 22.06 -13.51
CA ASP A 45 -14.11 21.42 -14.19
C ASP A 45 -15.34 21.11 -13.30
N LEU A 46 -15.36 21.64 -12.07
CA LEU A 46 -16.48 21.48 -11.14
C LEU A 46 -17.67 22.38 -11.52
N GLY A 47 -17.41 23.50 -12.21
CA GLY A 47 -18.41 24.51 -12.53
C GLY A 47 -18.98 25.21 -11.29
N GLY A 48 -18.25 25.18 -10.17
CA GLY A 48 -18.64 25.75 -8.88
C GLY A 48 -19.56 24.84 -8.05
N GLY A 49 -20.01 25.35 -6.90
CA GLY A 49 -20.86 24.61 -5.97
C GLY A 49 -21.70 25.50 -5.06
N TYR A 50 -22.43 24.86 -4.15
CA TYR A 50 -23.40 25.47 -3.26
C TYR A 50 -22.98 25.33 -1.80
N ILE A 51 -23.12 26.41 -1.04
CA ILE A 51 -23.08 26.40 0.42
C ILE A 51 -24.47 26.78 0.92
N VAL A 52 -25.06 25.95 1.76
CA VAL A 52 -26.40 26.17 2.31
C VAL A 52 -26.27 26.47 3.81
N PHE A 53 -26.52 27.74 4.18
CA PHE A 53 -26.53 28.14 5.59
C PHE A 53 -27.89 27.93 6.23
N GLY A 54 -27.86 27.53 7.50
CA GLY A 54 -29.05 27.22 8.29
C GLY A 54 -29.49 25.76 8.15
N VAL A 55 -28.63 24.87 7.65
CA VAL A 55 -28.90 23.44 7.51
C VAL A 55 -27.91 22.64 8.37
N VAL A 56 -28.40 21.64 9.11
CA VAL A 56 -27.61 20.77 9.99
C VAL A 56 -28.08 19.32 9.89
N LYS A 57 -27.20 18.34 10.17
CA LYS A 57 -27.63 16.95 10.37
C LYS A 57 -28.33 16.82 11.72
N ASP A 58 -29.48 16.16 11.75
CA ASP A 58 -30.18 15.81 12.98
C ASP A 58 -29.55 14.57 13.64
N VAL A 59 -30.14 14.11 14.75
CA VAL A 59 -29.67 12.91 15.47
C VAL A 59 -29.76 11.62 14.65
N THR A 60 -30.53 11.59 13.57
CA THR A 60 -30.66 10.45 12.66
C THR A 60 -29.66 10.52 11.49
N GLY A 61 -28.96 11.64 11.33
CA GLY A 61 -28.02 11.89 10.24
C GLY A 61 -28.65 12.59 9.03
N SER A 62 -29.96 12.86 9.05
CA SER A 62 -30.66 13.56 7.97
C SER A 62 -30.48 15.07 8.08
N TYR A 63 -30.31 15.74 6.93
CA TYR A 63 -30.20 17.19 6.86
C TYR A 63 -31.55 17.85 7.05
N ILE A 64 -31.61 18.75 8.04
CA ILE A 64 -32.78 19.55 8.39
C ILE A 64 -32.48 21.04 8.36
N LEU A 65 -33.48 21.84 8.02
CA LEU A 65 -33.40 23.29 8.12
C LEU A 65 -33.49 23.70 9.59
N GLU A 66 -32.39 24.19 10.15
CA GLU A 66 -32.29 24.80 11.47
C GLU A 66 -32.96 26.18 11.49
N GLY A 67 -32.72 26.96 10.43
CA GLY A 67 -33.15 28.35 10.32
C GLY A 67 -31.98 29.33 10.49
N VAL A 68 -32.15 30.54 9.94
CA VAL A 68 -31.23 31.67 10.10
C VAL A 68 -31.99 32.82 10.76
N ASP A 69 -31.51 33.28 11.92
CA ASP A 69 -32.19 34.34 12.70
C ASP A 69 -32.08 35.72 12.04
N ASP A 70 -30.92 36.04 11.48
CA ASP A 70 -30.64 37.32 10.80
C ASP A 70 -29.99 37.07 9.43
N PRO A 71 -30.81 36.77 8.40
CA PRO A 71 -30.31 36.40 7.08
C PRO A 71 -29.62 37.57 6.38
N ASP A 72 -30.08 38.80 6.59
CA ASP A 72 -29.50 40.02 6.00
C ASP A 72 -28.08 40.25 6.50
N ARG A 73 -27.85 40.09 7.81
CA ARG A 73 -26.51 40.20 8.39
C ARG A 73 -25.56 39.16 7.81
N ILE A 74 -25.95 37.89 7.74
CA ILE A 74 -25.09 36.82 7.21
C ILE A 74 -24.76 37.07 5.73
N GLN A 75 -25.75 37.49 4.94
CA GLN A 75 -25.54 37.83 3.54
C GLN A 75 -24.54 39.00 3.40
N CYS A 76 -24.72 40.09 4.16
CA CYS A 76 -23.84 41.25 4.11
C CYS A 76 -22.42 40.90 4.57
N ASP A 77 -22.28 40.15 5.67
CA ASP A 77 -21.00 39.70 6.19
C ASP A 77 -20.26 38.82 5.18
N LEU A 78 -20.96 37.88 4.52
CA LEU A 78 -20.37 37.01 3.52
C LEU A 78 -19.88 37.78 2.30
N VAL A 79 -20.71 38.67 1.73
CA VAL A 79 -20.33 39.50 0.58
C VAL A 79 -19.14 40.39 0.93
N SER A 80 -19.18 41.06 2.09
CA SER A 80 -18.10 41.95 2.54
C SER A 80 -16.78 41.20 2.71
N GLN A 81 -16.81 40.00 3.32
CA GLN A 81 -15.60 39.20 3.52
C GLN A 81 -15.07 38.59 2.22
N CYS A 82 -15.93 38.15 1.30
CA CYS A 82 -15.51 37.63 -0.01
C CYS A 82 -14.91 38.71 -0.91
N ALA A 83 -15.38 39.96 -0.78
CA ALA A 83 -14.85 41.13 -1.48
C ALA A 83 -13.60 41.74 -0.81
N ASN A 84 -13.19 41.25 0.37
CA ASN A 84 -12.06 41.80 1.11
C ASN A 84 -10.74 41.12 0.66
N PRO A 85 -9.82 41.85 0.00
CA PRO A 85 -8.56 41.29 -0.49
C PRO A 85 -7.58 40.87 0.62
N THR A 86 -7.84 41.27 1.87
CA THR A 86 -7.09 40.79 3.04
C THR A 86 -7.62 39.47 3.59
N LYS A 87 -8.78 39.00 3.11
CA LYS A 87 -9.43 37.74 3.50
C LYS A 87 -9.30 36.68 2.42
N LEU A 88 -9.66 37.00 1.18
CA LEU A 88 -9.53 36.11 0.02
C LEU A 88 -8.76 36.82 -1.12
N THR A 89 -7.87 36.08 -1.77
CA THR A 89 -7.13 36.53 -2.96
C THR A 89 -7.16 35.45 -4.04
N PRO A 90 -7.61 35.76 -5.28
CA PRO A 90 -8.39 36.96 -5.63
C PRO A 90 -9.77 36.96 -4.94
N ILE A 91 -10.48 38.09 -5.07
CA ILE A 91 -11.81 38.25 -4.49
C ILE A 91 -12.82 37.33 -5.20
N VAL A 92 -13.74 36.75 -4.45
CA VAL A 92 -14.79 35.87 -4.99
C VAL A 92 -16.13 36.60 -4.93
N ARG A 93 -16.96 36.43 -5.97
CA ARG A 93 -18.32 37.00 -6.02
C ARG A 93 -19.37 35.90 -6.00
N PRO A 94 -19.77 35.43 -4.80
CA PRO A 94 -20.82 34.42 -4.70
C PRO A 94 -22.19 35.01 -5.06
N GLN A 95 -23.07 34.17 -5.61
CA GLN A 95 -24.49 34.50 -5.80
C GLN A 95 -25.26 34.01 -4.58
N ILE A 96 -26.02 34.89 -3.92
CA ILE A 96 -26.71 34.58 -2.66
C ILE A 96 -28.22 34.73 -2.86
N ARG A 97 -28.99 33.75 -2.40
CA ARG A 97 -30.45 33.80 -2.32
C ARG A 97 -30.92 33.38 -0.94
N VAL A 98 -31.86 34.14 -0.39
CA VAL A 98 -32.55 33.80 0.85
C VAL A 98 -33.88 33.16 0.49
N GLU A 99 -34.13 31.95 1.01
CA GLU A 99 -35.36 31.21 0.76
C GLU A 99 -35.96 30.73 2.09
N SER A 100 -37.26 30.46 2.10
CA SER A 100 -37.96 30.00 3.30
C SER A 100 -38.68 28.68 3.04
N ILE A 101 -38.60 27.76 4.01
CA ILE A 101 -39.38 26.53 4.07
C ILE A 101 -40.21 26.59 5.34
N GLY A 102 -41.51 26.80 5.19
CA GLY A 102 -42.41 27.05 6.32
C GLY A 102 -42.06 28.36 7.04
N LYS A 103 -41.75 28.28 8.34
CA LYS A 103 -41.36 29.46 9.16
C LYS A 103 -39.85 29.66 9.28
N LYS A 104 -39.04 28.79 8.68
CA LYS A 104 -37.59 28.82 8.78
C LYS A 104 -36.98 29.34 7.50
N VAL A 105 -35.94 30.14 7.65
CA VAL A 105 -35.20 30.76 6.54
C VAL A 105 -33.87 30.05 6.37
N GLY A 106 -33.45 29.80 5.12
CA GLY A 106 -32.13 29.31 4.75
C GLY A 106 -31.49 30.24 3.72
N ILE A 107 -30.15 30.21 3.63
CA ILE A 107 -29.41 31.01 2.66
C ILE A 107 -28.67 30.06 1.72
N VAL A 108 -28.96 30.18 0.43
CA VAL A 108 -28.31 29.44 -0.65
C VAL A 108 -27.22 30.33 -1.26
N VAL A 109 -25.97 29.87 -1.20
CA VAL A 109 -24.80 30.57 -1.73
C VAL A 109 -24.22 29.73 -2.85
N PHE A 110 -24.28 30.20 -4.08
CA PHE A 110 -23.54 29.59 -5.19
C PHE A 110 -22.18 30.26 -5.34
N VAL A 111 -21.13 29.46 -5.22
CA VAL A 111 -19.73 29.84 -5.41
C VAL A 111 -19.33 29.39 -6.81
N PRO A 112 -19.11 30.32 -7.77
CA PRO A 112 -18.65 29.94 -9.09
C PRO A 112 -17.21 29.41 -9.03
N GLU A 113 -16.88 28.53 -9.97
CA GLU A 113 -15.49 28.20 -10.27
C GLU A 113 -14.77 29.47 -10.73
N ALA A 114 -13.58 29.72 -10.17
CA ALA A 114 -12.78 30.86 -10.57
C ALA A 114 -12.21 30.62 -11.98
N PRO A 115 -12.11 31.65 -12.83
CA PRO A 115 -11.39 31.55 -14.09
C PRO A 115 -9.95 31.08 -13.83
N GLY A 116 -9.37 30.32 -14.76
CA GLY A 116 -8.00 29.81 -14.60
C GLY A 116 -6.96 30.89 -14.27
N THR A 117 -7.10 32.08 -14.88
CA THR A 117 -6.27 33.28 -14.63
C THR A 117 -6.35 33.83 -13.20
N GLU A 118 -7.42 33.48 -12.48
CA GLU A 118 -7.70 33.90 -11.11
C GLU A 118 -7.46 32.75 -10.10
N LYS A 119 -7.10 31.55 -10.57
CA LYS A 119 -6.68 30.45 -9.69
C LYS A 119 -5.19 30.59 -9.34
N PRO A 120 -4.77 30.31 -8.09
CA PRO A 120 -5.58 29.85 -6.97
C PRO A 120 -6.31 30.99 -6.24
N VAL A 121 -7.54 30.73 -5.82
CA VAL A 121 -8.25 31.46 -4.76
C VAL A 121 -7.79 30.95 -3.41
N TYR A 122 -7.27 31.81 -2.54
CA TYR A 122 -6.73 31.43 -1.25
C TYR A 122 -7.07 32.43 -0.13
N ILE A 123 -7.09 31.94 1.10
CA ILE A 123 -7.21 32.74 2.31
C ILE A 123 -5.92 33.55 2.50
N THR A 124 -5.99 34.86 2.29
CA THR A 124 -4.82 35.75 2.13
C THR A 124 -3.87 35.69 3.33
N GLN A 125 -4.42 35.63 4.54
CA GLN A 125 -3.65 35.61 5.79
C GLN A 125 -2.86 34.32 5.99
N GLU A 126 -3.32 33.20 5.43
CA GLU A 126 -2.66 31.89 5.56
C GLU A 126 -1.50 31.72 4.57
N LYS A 127 -1.45 32.55 3.52
CA LYS A 127 -0.48 32.54 2.42
C LYS A 127 -0.46 31.22 1.63
N LEU A 128 0.01 31.28 0.39
CA LEU A 128 0.20 30.07 -0.41
C LEU A 128 1.41 29.24 0.10
N PRO A 129 1.35 27.89 0.02
CA PRO A 129 0.23 27.08 -0.45
C PRO A 129 -0.89 26.84 0.57
N ARG A 130 -0.63 27.11 1.86
CA ARG A 130 -1.51 26.69 2.98
C ARG A 130 -2.90 27.33 2.98
N GLY A 131 -3.05 28.53 2.43
CA GLY A 131 -4.33 29.22 2.36
C GLY A 131 -5.23 28.79 1.21
N ALA A 132 -4.75 27.98 0.27
CA ALA A 132 -5.58 27.47 -0.83
C ALA A 132 -6.15 26.10 -0.46
N TYR A 133 -7.39 25.84 -0.89
CA TYR A 133 -8.08 24.58 -0.71
C TYR A 133 -8.60 24.07 -2.06
N ARG A 134 -8.80 22.76 -2.17
CA ARG A 134 -9.38 22.05 -3.31
C ARG A 134 -10.49 21.13 -2.83
N ARG A 135 -11.50 20.89 -3.68
CA ARG A 135 -12.64 20.05 -3.35
C ARG A 135 -12.36 18.63 -3.85
N ILE A 136 -12.08 17.71 -2.94
CA ILE A 136 -11.78 16.31 -3.28
C ILE A 136 -12.89 15.43 -2.68
N GLY A 137 -13.73 14.87 -3.55
CA GLY A 137 -14.98 14.25 -3.13
C GLY A 137 -15.86 15.29 -2.42
N SER A 138 -16.31 15.00 -1.21
CA SER A 138 -17.11 15.88 -0.34
C SER A 138 -16.28 16.79 0.57
N SER A 139 -14.95 16.64 0.57
CA SER A 139 -14.07 17.27 1.55
C SER A 139 -13.30 18.46 0.98
N ASP A 140 -13.13 19.49 1.82
CA ASP A 140 -12.26 20.64 1.53
C ASP A 140 -10.83 20.31 1.99
N VAL A 141 -9.92 20.10 1.05
CA VAL A 141 -8.55 19.66 1.33
C VAL A 141 -7.59 20.82 1.09
N ARG A 142 -6.74 21.10 2.07
CA ARG A 142 -5.69 22.12 1.95
C ARG A 142 -4.71 21.76 0.83
N CYS A 143 -4.40 22.74 -0.02
CA CYS A 143 -3.49 22.59 -1.14
C CYS A 143 -2.05 22.37 -0.67
N THR A 144 -1.35 21.49 -1.39
CA THR A 144 0.11 21.43 -1.37
C THR A 144 0.71 22.30 -2.49
N ALA A 145 2.03 22.37 -2.56
CA ALA A 145 2.71 23.03 -3.68
C ALA A 145 2.39 22.37 -5.04
N ASP A 146 2.09 21.07 -5.06
CA ASP A 146 1.70 20.35 -6.27
C ASP A 146 0.27 20.66 -6.69
N ASP A 147 -0.66 20.82 -5.73
CA ASP A 147 -2.03 21.26 -6.03
C ASP A 147 -2.05 22.63 -6.70
N LEU A 148 -1.22 23.56 -6.23
CA LEU A 148 -1.13 24.87 -6.86
C LEU A 148 -0.71 24.79 -8.32
N GLN A 149 0.13 23.83 -8.70
CA GLN A 149 0.52 23.70 -10.11
C GLN A 149 -0.66 23.31 -10.98
N VAL A 150 -1.55 22.45 -10.51
CA VAL A 150 -2.80 22.11 -11.23
C VAL A 150 -3.67 23.35 -11.42
N LEU A 151 -3.75 24.19 -10.37
CA LEU A 151 -4.48 25.45 -10.42
C LEU A 151 -3.82 26.46 -11.38
N TYR A 152 -2.48 26.50 -11.40
CA TYR A 152 -1.70 27.36 -12.29
C TYR A 152 -1.73 26.90 -13.76
N GLN A 153 -1.80 25.60 -14.03
CA GLN A 153 -1.98 25.06 -15.39
C GLN A 153 -3.24 25.62 -16.04
N SER A 154 -4.30 25.80 -15.25
CA SER A 154 -5.56 26.39 -15.70
C SER A 154 -5.41 27.87 -16.10
N SER A 155 -4.42 28.59 -15.55
CA SER A 155 -4.10 30.00 -15.86
C SER A 155 -3.20 30.20 -17.08
N GLY A 156 -2.75 29.13 -17.72
CA GLY A 156 -1.69 29.19 -18.74
C GLY A 156 -0.28 29.29 -18.15
N TYR A 157 -0.11 28.98 -16.87
CA TYR A 157 1.21 28.92 -16.26
C TYR A 157 1.93 27.61 -16.60
N ARG A 158 3.20 27.76 -16.94
CA ARG A 158 4.18 26.71 -17.24
C ARG A 158 4.28 25.65 -16.14
N THR A 159 4.29 24.37 -16.52
CA THR A 159 4.55 23.25 -15.61
C THR A 159 5.99 23.26 -15.09
N PHE A 160 6.24 22.66 -13.92
CA PHE A 160 7.56 22.70 -13.31
C PHE A 160 8.66 22.06 -14.17
N ASP A 161 8.32 21.04 -14.97
CA ASP A 161 9.26 20.41 -15.92
C ASP A 161 9.66 21.34 -17.09
N SER A 162 8.95 22.43 -17.33
CA SER A 162 9.36 23.47 -18.29
C SER A 162 10.31 24.53 -17.72
N THR A 163 10.64 24.45 -16.43
CA THR A 163 11.49 25.45 -15.78
C THR A 163 12.89 25.43 -16.40
N PRO A 164 13.42 26.57 -16.88
CA PRO A 164 14.80 26.68 -17.36
C PRO A 164 15.79 26.42 -16.22
N VAL A 165 16.83 25.63 -16.46
CA VAL A 165 17.91 25.38 -15.50
C VAL A 165 19.11 26.24 -15.88
N THR A 166 19.21 27.41 -15.27
CA THR A 166 20.18 28.46 -15.64
C THR A 166 21.64 28.05 -15.48
N ASP A 167 21.92 27.10 -14.59
CA ASP A 167 23.28 26.57 -14.35
C ASP A 167 23.65 25.41 -15.29
N ALA A 168 22.79 25.10 -16.27
CA ALA A 168 23.01 24.06 -17.27
C ALA A 168 23.34 24.65 -18.64
N SER A 169 24.06 23.90 -19.46
CA SER A 169 24.29 24.21 -20.87
C SER A 169 23.83 23.07 -21.78
N ILE A 170 23.86 23.28 -23.09
CA ILE A 170 23.56 22.24 -24.08
C ILE A 170 24.53 21.04 -23.94
N ASP A 171 25.76 21.29 -23.49
CA ASP A 171 26.78 20.24 -23.28
C ASP A 171 26.44 19.32 -22.11
N ASP A 172 25.46 19.67 -21.28
CA ASP A 172 24.94 18.79 -20.23
C ASP A 172 23.97 17.73 -20.74
N LEU A 173 23.58 17.80 -22.01
CA LEU A 173 22.72 16.80 -22.67
C LEU A 173 23.57 15.66 -23.26
N ASP A 174 23.05 14.46 -23.08
CA ASP A 174 23.64 13.19 -23.49
C ASP A 174 23.25 12.90 -24.96
N PRO A 175 24.23 12.87 -25.89
CA PRO A 175 23.95 12.60 -27.30
C PRO A 175 23.34 11.20 -27.51
N ASP A 176 23.67 10.21 -26.67
CA ASP A 176 23.14 8.85 -26.81
C ASP A 176 21.65 8.79 -26.47
N ALA A 177 21.20 9.60 -25.50
CA ALA A 177 19.78 9.71 -25.18
C ALA A 177 18.96 10.35 -26.31
N ILE A 178 19.55 11.33 -27.01
CA ILE A 178 18.94 11.98 -28.18
C ILE A 178 18.83 10.97 -29.34
N LEU A 179 19.91 10.21 -29.59
CA LEU A 179 19.91 9.16 -30.60
C LEU A 179 18.88 8.07 -30.29
N GLU A 180 18.77 7.66 -29.02
CA GLU A 180 17.80 6.65 -28.59
C GLU A 180 16.36 7.13 -28.77
N TYR A 181 16.05 8.39 -28.44
CA TYR A 181 14.74 8.97 -28.74
C TYR A 181 14.40 8.91 -30.22
N ARG A 182 15.32 9.34 -31.10
CA ARG A 182 15.12 9.27 -32.55
C ARG A 182 14.91 7.84 -33.03
N ARG A 183 15.71 6.89 -32.52
CA ARG A 183 15.59 5.47 -32.84
C ARG A 183 14.21 4.93 -32.48
N ILE A 184 13.71 5.22 -31.28
CA ILE A 184 12.39 4.78 -30.82
C ILE A 184 11.28 5.45 -31.65
N ARG A 185 11.37 6.76 -31.86
CA ARG A 185 10.38 7.50 -32.68
C ARG A 185 10.32 6.99 -34.10
N GLN A 186 11.46 6.71 -34.73
CA GLN A 186 11.50 6.14 -36.08
C GLN A 186 10.86 4.75 -36.15
N GLN A 187 10.94 3.94 -35.09
CA GLN A 187 10.28 2.62 -35.05
C GLN A 187 8.75 2.73 -34.90
N ILE A 188 8.27 3.77 -34.24
CA ILE A 188 6.85 4.00 -33.95
C ILE A 188 6.17 4.74 -35.11
N HIS A 189 6.77 5.85 -35.54
CA HIS A 189 6.24 6.75 -36.56
C HIS A 189 7.38 7.31 -37.43
N PRO A 190 7.80 6.57 -38.48
CA PRO A 190 8.93 6.95 -39.34
C PRO A 190 8.79 8.34 -39.99
N ASP A 191 7.56 8.78 -40.26
CA ASP A 191 7.25 10.04 -40.93
C ASP A 191 7.03 11.22 -39.95
N ALA A 192 7.47 11.07 -38.70
CA ALA A 192 7.30 12.11 -37.69
C ALA A 192 8.15 13.35 -38.05
N GLU A 193 7.53 14.54 -38.04
CA GLU A 193 8.15 15.77 -38.54
C GLU A 193 9.46 16.09 -37.79
N GLU A 194 9.48 15.86 -36.48
CA GLU A 194 10.64 16.13 -35.62
C GLU A 194 11.87 15.27 -35.92
N LEU A 195 11.69 14.15 -36.65
CA LEU A 195 12.82 13.35 -37.14
C LEU A 195 13.61 14.07 -38.22
N THR A 196 13.01 15.04 -38.93
CA THR A 196 13.69 15.86 -39.95
C THR A 196 14.49 17.02 -39.36
N TYR A 197 14.19 17.41 -38.13
CA TYR A 197 14.82 18.54 -37.45
C TYR A 197 16.26 18.24 -37.04
N SER A 198 17.09 19.28 -36.90
CA SER A 198 18.36 19.15 -36.17
C SER A 198 18.11 18.79 -34.70
N ASN A 199 19.13 18.29 -34.00
CA ASN A 199 18.97 17.93 -32.57
C ASN A 199 18.50 19.11 -31.71
N LEU A 200 18.97 20.33 -32.00
CA LEU A 200 18.57 21.51 -31.24
C LEU A 200 17.12 21.93 -31.52
N GLU A 201 16.70 21.85 -32.78
CA GLU A 201 15.31 22.15 -33.17
C GLU A 201 14.34 21.12 -32.58
N MET A 202 14.68 19.83 -32.63
CA MET A 202 13.91 18.76 -31.99
C MET A 202 13.80 18.96 -30.48
N LEU A 203 14.90 19.27 -29.79
CA LEU A 203 14.85 19.52 -28.34
C LEU A 203 14.05 20.78 -28.00
N ARG A 204 14.05 21.80 -28.87
CA ARG A 204 13.18 22.99 -28.69
C ARG A 204 11.71 22.66 -28.90
N SER A 205 11.36 21.87 -29.93
CA SER A 205 9.97 21.48 -30.19
C SER A 205 9.38 20.64 -29.04
N LEU A 206 10.22 19.85 -28.37
CA LEU A 206 9.88 19.10 -27.16
C LEU A 206 9.92 19.93 -25.86
N ASN A 207 10.14 21.24 -25.95
CA ASN A 207 10.32 22.15 -24.81
C ASN A 207 11.43 21.69 -23.82
N CYS A 208 12.43 20.98 -24.33
CA CYS A 208 13.62 20.54 -23.59
C CYS A 208 14.72 21.61 -23.54
N LEU A 209 14.60 22.65 -24.37
CA LEU A 209 15.48 23.82 -24.37
C LEU A 209 14.65 25.09 -24.24
N HIS A 210 15.15 26.05 -23.47
CA HIS A 210 14.60 27.39 -23.36
C HIS A 210 15.65 28.42 -23.79
N THR A 211 15.24 29.40 -24.57
CA THR A 211 16.10 30.50 -25.00
C THR A 211 15.55 31.82 -24.46
N GLU A 212 16.37 32.53 -23.68
CA GLU A 212 16.06 33.86 -23.16
C GLU A 212 17.27 34.77 -23.33
N ASN A 213 17.07 35.97 -23.88
CA ASN A 213 18.13 36.97 -24.14
C ASN A 213 19.34 36.42 -24.92
N GLY A 214 19.10 35.50 -25.86
CA GLY A 214 20.15 34.86 -26.68
C GLY A 214 20.87 33.68 -26.02
N THR A 215 20.64 33.43 -24.73
CA THR A 215 21.21 32.28 -24.01
C THR A 215 20.23 31.11 -24.09
N THR A 216 20.70 29.95 -24.57
CA THR A 216 19.91 28.72 -24.60
C THR A 216 20.35 27.77 -23.50
N VAL A 217 19.42 27.38 -22.63
CA VAL A 217 19.66 26.44 -21.53
C VAL A 217 18.63 25.30 -21.57
N PRO A 218 18.97 24.09 -21.08
CA PRO A 218 18.01 23.04 -20.86
C PRO A 218 16.87 23.45 -19.90
N THR A 219 15.67 22.98 -20.18
CA THR A 219 14.61 22.92 -19.16
C THR A 219 14.83 21.72 -18.24
N LEU A 220 14.08 21.64 -17.15
CA LEU A 220 14.11 20.48 -16.28
C LEU A 220 13.71 19.19 -17.03
N ALA A 221 12.72 19.25 -17.91
CA ALA A 221 12.35 18.14 -18.81
C ALA A 221 13.54 17.75 -19.69
N GLY A 222 14.24 18.72 -20.28
CA GLY A 222 15.44 18.46 -21.08
C GLY A 222 16.54 17.74 -20.31
N LEU A 223 16.84 18.18 -19.08
CA LEU A 223 17.82 17.50 -18.23
C LEU A 223 17.37 16.10 -17.82
N VAL A 224 16.10 15.92 -17.44
CA VAL A 224 15.60 14.63 -16.96
C VAL A 224 15.51 13.61 -18.09
N LEU A 225 15.04 14.02 -19.27
CA LEU A 225 14.86 13.14 -20.42
C LEU A 225 16.19 12.85 -21.13
N PHE A 226 17.08 13.84 -21.23
CA PHE A 226 18.26 13.80 -22.09
C PHE A 226 19.57 14.17 -21.39
N GLY A 227 19.59 14.53 -20.11
CA GLY A 227 20.81 14.97 -19.42
C GLY A 227 21.79 13.85 -19.10
N LYS A 228 23.08 14.17 -19.13
CA LYS A 228 24.16 13.26 -18.73
C LYS A 228 24.05 12.90 -17.25
N ALA A 229 24.47 11.68 -16.89
CA ALA A 229 24.49 11.26 -15.49
C ALA A 229 25.34 12.18 -14.58
N SER A 230 26.44 12.75 -15.10
CA SER A 230 27.28 13.72 -14.38
C SER A 230 26.57 15.07 -14.18
N SER A 231 25.86 15.55 -15.19
CA SER A 231 25.09 16.79 -15.14
C SER A 231 23.90 16.67 -14.20
N LEU A 232 23.17 15.55 -14.24
CA LEU A 232 22.13 15.23 -13.28
C LEU A 232 22.67 15.19 -11.85
N ARG A 233 23.87 14.63 -11.62
CA ARG A 233 24.51 14.62 -10.30
C ARG A 233 24.86 16.03 -9.81
N ARG A 234 25.27 16.92 -10.72
CA ARG A 234 25.66 18.29 -10.40
C ARG A 234 24.47 19.20 -10.12
N LEU A 235 23.45 19.13 -10.96
CA LEU A 235 22.34 20.10 -11.00
C LEU A 235 21.13 19.63 -10.19
N VAL A 236 20.89 18.32 -10.16
CA VAL A 236 19.66 17.72 -9.63
C VAL A 236 19.96 16.36 -8.95
N PRO A 237 20.86 16.32 -7.94
CA PRO A 237 21.45 15.07 -7.42
C PRO A 237 20.46 14.02 -6.91
N LEU A 238 19.29 14.46 -6.44
CA LEU A 238 18.24 13.60 -5.88
C LEU A 238 17.24 13.11 -6.94
N LEU A 239 17.39 13.53 -8.21
CA LEU A 239 16.72 12.94 -9.35
C LEU A 239 17.44 11.66 -9.78
N ARG A 240 17.13 10.60 -9.04
CA ARG A 240 17.63 9.24 -9.27
C ARG A 240 16.58 8.22 -8.86
N VAL A 241 16.84 6.97 -9.20
CA VAL A 241 16.07 5.82 -8.74
C VAL A 241 16.97 4.97 -7.86
N ASP A 242 16.58 4.79 -6.60
CA ASP A 242 17.24 3.88 -5.67
C ASP A 242 16.56 2.52 -5.79
N TYR A 243 17.26 1.54 -6.35
CA TYR A 243 16.80 0.16 -6.38
C TYR A 243 17.39 -0.57 -5.17
N ILE A 244 16.52 -1.06 -4.29
CA ILE A 244 16.87 -1.58 -2.97
C ILE A 244 16.39 -3.02 -2.86
N GLN A 245 17.30 -3.94 -2.58
CA GLN A 245 16.96 -5.33 -2.34
C GLN A 245 16.96 -5.61 -0.84
N VAL A 246 15.79 -6.01 -0.35
CA VAL A 246 15.57 -6.44 1.03
C VAL A 246 15.39 -7.96 1.01
N PRO A 247 16.29 -8.73 1.64
CA PRO A 247 16.20 -10.20 1.65
C PRO A 247 14.94 -10.72 2.34
N GLY A 248 14.43 -10.02 3.35
CA GLY A 248 13.24 -10.39 4.11
C GLY A 248 11.93 -9.80 3.57
N THR A 249 10.88 -9.93 4.36
CA THR A 249 9.56 -9.31 4.12
C THR A 249 9.39 -7.97 4.85
N GLU A 250 10.29 -7.64 5.76
CA GLU A 250 10.27 -6.42 6.58
C GLU A 250 11.58 -5.64 6.41
N TRP A 251 11.48 -4.33 6.60
CA TRP A 251 12.64 -3.43 6.59
C TRP A 251 13.36 -3.52 7.95
N ILE A 252 14.16 -4.56 8.11
CA ILE A 252 14.98 -4.79 9.31
C ILE A 252 16.42 -4.44 8.94
N GLY A 253 16.94 -3.36 9.51
CA GLY A 253 18.35 -3.00 9.36
C GLY A 253 19.23 -3.99 10.12
N ASP A 254 19.55 -5.11 9.48
CA ASP A 254 20.49 -6.10 10.01
C ASP A 254 21.91 -5.75 9.53
N THR A 255 22.84 -5.61 10.47
CA THR A 255 24.26 -5.39 10.19
C THR A 255 24.94 -6.59 9.54
N GLU A 256 24.41 -7.81 9.69
CA GLU A 256 24.95 -9.01 9.05
C GLU A 256 24.49 -9.18 7.61
N HIS A 257 23.32 -8.62 7.25
CA HIS A 257 22.76 -8.66 5.89
C HIS A 257 22.33 -7.25 5.44
N PRO A 258 23.30 -6.37 5.10
CA PRO A 258 22.99 -5.02 4.67
C PRO A 258 22.14 -5.03 3.39
N PHE A 259 21.23 -4.05 3.27
CA PHE A 259 20.45 -3.89 2.05
C PHE A 259 21.37 -3.59 0.87
N GLU A 260 21.25 -4.37 -0.19
CA GLU A 260 21.91 -4.00 -1.45
C GLU A 260 21.15 -2.83 -2.06
N THR A 261 21.83 -1.69 -2.18
CA THR A 261 21.26 -0.47 -2.76
C THR A 261 22.05 -0.07 -3.99
N MET A 262 21.35 0.14 -5.09
CA MET A 262 21.90 0.66 -6.34
C MET A 262 21.29 2.03 -6.65
N ASP A 263 22.12 3.08 -6.61
CA ASP A 263 21.78 4.41 -7.14
C ASP A 263 21.88 4.35 -8.66
N LEU A 264 20.73 4.45 -9.32
CA LEU A 264 20.64 4.53 -10.78
C LEU A 264 20.27 5.96 -11.19
N ARG A 265 21.21 6.60 -11.89
CA ARG A 265 21.07 7.96 -12.43
C ARG A 265 21.41 7.97 -13.91
N GLY A 266 20.58 8.64 -14.70
CA GLY A 266 20.76 8.81 -16.14
C GLY A 266 19.54 9.44 -16.79
N PRO A 267 19.64 9.81 -18.07
CA PRO A 267 18.51 10.34 -18.85
C PRO A 267 17.40 9.29 -18.93
N LEU A 268 16.14 9.69 -18.77
CA LEU A 268 15.01 8.75 -18.76
C LEU A 268 14.95 7.86 -20.00
N MET A 269 15.34 8.39 -21.16
CA MET A 269 15.39 7.64 -22.43
C MET A 269 16.27 6.37 -22.34
N LEU A 270 17.35 6.42 -21.55
CA LEU A 270 18.25 5.29 -21.32
C LEU A 270 17.97 4.58 -19.99
N LEU A 271 17.47 5.31 -19.00
CA LEU A 271 17.28 4.82 -17.63
C LEU A 271 16.08 3.88 -17.52
N ILE A 272 14.96 4.17 -18.20
CA ILE A 272 13.75 3.33 -18.18
C ILE A 272 14.03 1.89 -18.61
N PRO A 273 14.61 1.62 -19.81
CA PRO A 273 14.88 0.24 -20.25
C PRO A 273 15.90 -0.47 -19.35
N ARG A 274 16.89 0.27 -18.83
CA ARG A 274 17.88 -0.28 -17.88
C ARG A 274 17.24 -0.68 -16.55
N LEU A 275 16.38 0.15 -15.97
CA LEU A 275 15.63 -0.15 -14.75
C LEU A 275 14.70 -1.34 -14.95
N HIS A 276 13.97 -1.36 -16.06
CA HIS A 276 13.09 -2.47 -16.41
C HIS A 276 13.86 -3.79 -16.46
N ALA A 277 14.98 -3.83 -17.21
CA ALA A 277 15.81 -5.03 -17.31
C ALA A 277 16.36 -5.48 -15.95
N ARG A 278 16.78 -4.55 -15.10
CA ARG A 278 17.28 -4.85 -13.75
C ARG A 278 16.20 -5.42 -12.84
N ILE A 279 15.01 -4.82 -12.81
CA ILE A 279 13.92 -5.32 -11.98
C ILE A 279 13.51 -6.72 -12.46
N VAL A 280 13.34 -6.89 -13.77
CA VAL A 280 12.95 -8.17 -14.38
C VAL A 280 13.99 -9.26 -14.11
N SER A 281 15.29 -8.96 -14.10
CA SER A 281 16.33 -9.94 -13.80
C SER A 281 16.27 -10.45 -12.35
N ASP A 282 15.84 -9.60 -11.43
CA ASP A 282 15.86 -9.86 -9.99
C ASP A 282 14.52 -10.42 -9.44
N LEU A 283 13.46 -10.36 -10.26
CA LEU A 283 12.16 -10.93 -9.90
C LEU A 283 12.24 -12.46 -9.86
N PRO A 284 11.58 -13.10 -8.87
CA PRO A 284 11.43 -14.55 -8.88
C PRO A 284 10.81 -15.02 -10.20
N ARG A 285 11.30 -16.13 -10.75
CA ARG A 285 10.79 -16.71 -11.98
C ARG A 285 9.80 -17.82 -11.69
N GLN A 286 8.80 -17.95 -12.53
CA GLN A 286 7.88 -19.08 -12.57
C GLN A 286 8.12 -19.89 -13.84
N VAL A 287 7.92 -21.20 -13.70
CA VAL A 287 8.08 -22.15 -14.80
C VAL A 287 6.71 -22.44 -15.37
N SER A 288 6.54 -22.22 -16.67
CA SER A 288 5.32 -22.59 -17.39
C SER A 288 5.63 -23.51 -18.56
N PHE A 289 4.70 -24.42 -18.82
CA PHE A 289 4.65 -25.23 -20.04
C PHE A 289 3.50 -24.69 -20.88
N ARG A 290 3.77 -24.28 -22.12
CA ARG A 290 2.67 -24.05 -23.08
C ARG A 290 2.19 -25.41 -23.59
N GLU A 291 0.88 -25.63 -23.60
CA GLU A 291 0.30 -26.80 -24.27
C GLU A 291 0.85 -26.92 -25.71
N GLY A 292 1.37 -28.10 -26.06
CA GLY A 292 1.95 -28.38 -27.38
C GLY A 292 3.44 -28.04 -27.56
N HIS A 293 4.13 -27.49 -26.55
CA HIS A 293 5.57 -27.19 -26.63
C HIS A 293 6.41 -28.03 -25.66
N LEU A 294 7.48 -28.67 -26.17
CA LEU A 294 8.43 -29.46 -25.38
C LEU A 294 9.36 -28.63 -24.49
N GLN A 295 9.49 -27.33 -24.77
CA GLN A 295 10.47 -26.46 -24.11
C GLN A 295 9.87 -25.71 -22.92
N ARG A 296 10.59 -25.79 -21.80
CA ARG A 296 10.33 -25.05 -20.56
C ARG A 296 10.52 -23.55 -20.80
N ARG A 297 9.53 -22.72 -20.44
CA ARG A 297 9.68 -21.26 -20.44
C ARG A 297 9.69 -20.73 -19.01
N GLU A 298 10.73 -19.98 -18.67
CA GLU A 298 10.79 -19.24 -17.42
C GLU A 298 10.37 -17.80 -17.66
N THR A 299 9.36 -17.35 -16.93
CA THR A 299 8.87 -15.97 -16.99
C THR A 299 8.95 -15.35 -15.60
N PRO A 300 9.18 -14.03 -15.47
CA PRO A 300 9.06 -13.35 -14.19
C PRO A 300 7.69 -13.61 -13.56
N LYS A 301 7.63 -13.65 -12.22
CA LYS A 301 6.35 -13.81 -11.50
C LYS A 301 5.43 -12.61 -11.75
N VAL A 302 5.92 -11.39 -11.53
CA VAL A 302 5.16 -10.17 -11.87
C VAL A 302 5.30 -9.91 -13.37
N PRO A 303 4.20 -9.71 -14.13
CA PRO A 303 4.27 -9.46 -15.56
C PRO A 303 5.13 -8.24 -15.91
N GLU A 304 5.95 -8.36 -16.96
CA GLU A 304 6.82 -7.26 -17.42
C GLU A 304 6.01 -5.99 -17.75
N ARG A 305 4.80 -6.14 -18.29
CA ARG A 305 3.90 -5.00 -18.55
C ARG A 305 3.54 -4.24 -17.28
N VAL A 306 3.33 -4.92 -16.15
CA VAL A 306 3.06 -4.29 -14.84
C VAL A 306 4.29 -3.50 -14.38
N ILE A 307 5.48 -4.08 -14.51
CA ILE A 307 6.74 -3.43 -14.14
C ILE A 307 6.97 -2.18 -14.98
N ARG A 308 6.82 -2.28 -16.31
CA ARG A 308 6.92 -1.14 -17.22
C ARG A 308 5.93 -0.04 -16.85
N GLU A 309 4.66 -0.39 -16.63
CA GLU A 309 3.62 0.57 -16.29
C GLU A 309 3.89 1.27 -14.95
N ALA A 310 4.30 0.52 -13.92
CA ALA A 310 4.65 1.07 -12.61
C ALA A 310 5.87 2.01 -12.69
N LEU A 311 6.90 1.64 -13.44
CA LEU A 311 8.11 2.43 -13.66
C LEU A 311 7.82 3.74 -14.39
N VAL A 312 7.10 3.65 -15.51
CA VAL A 312 6.77 4.81 -16.34
C VAL A 312 5.87 5.75 -15.58
N ASN A 313 4.85 5.24 -14.87
CA ASN A 313 4.00 6.08 -14.02
C ASN A 313 4.79 6.73 -12.88
N ALA A 314 5.77 6.04 -12.30
CA ALA A 314 6.62 6.62 -11.27
C ALA A 314 7.41 7.83 -11.80
N VAL A 315 8.12 7.71 -12.91
CA VAL A 315 8.91 8.82 -13.47
C VAL A 315 8.02 9.93 -14.06
N MET A 316 6.94 9.56 -14.74
CA MET A 316 6.02 10.49 -15.39
C MET A 316 5.25 11.36 -14.37
N HIS A 317 4.83 10.77 -13.26
CA HIS A 317 4.05 11.47 -12.24
C HIS A 317 4.86 11.91 -11.02
N ARG A 318 6.19 11.72 -10.99
CA ARG A 318 7.03 12.16 -9.88
C ARG A 318 6.87 13.67 -9.62
N SER A 319 6.84 14.08 -8.35
CA SER A 319 7.04 15.50 -8.00
C SER A 319 8.52 15.86 -8.14
N TYR A 320 8.86 16.56 -9.23
CA TYR A 320 10.22 17.03 -9.48
C TYR A 320 10.70 18.17 -8.58
N ARG A 321 9.80 18.68 -7.74
CA ARG A 321 10.11 19.65 -6.68
C ARG A 321 10.67 18.98 -5.43
N GLU A 322 10.32 17.72 -5.20
CA GLU A 322 10.73 16.99 -4.02
C GLU A 322 12.18 16.53 -4.10
N ARG A 323 12.88 16.73 -2.98
CA ARG A 323 14.28 16.37 -2.77
C ARG A 323 14.38 14.94 -2.24
N GLY A 324 13.85 13.98 -2.99
CA GLY A 324 13.88 12.55 -2.65
C GLY A 324 13.91 11.64 -3.88
N PRO A 325 14.61 10.50 -3.86
CA PRO A 325 14.66 9.58 -4.99
C PRO A 325 13.32 8.83 -5.14
N ILE A 326 13.07 8.28 -6.34
CA ILE A 326 12.11 7.17 -6.45
C ILE A 326 12.79 5.97 -5.79
N GLN A 327 12.09 5.26 -4.90
CA GLN A 327 12.60 4.03 -4.32
C GLN A 327 11.84 2.85 -4.90
N ILE A 328 12.57 1.90 -5.45
CA ILE A 328 12.04 0.62 -5.92
C ILE A 328 12.61 -0.43 -4.99
N ILE A 329 11.76 -0.97 -4.11
CA ILE A 329 12.17 -1.87 -3.05
C ILE A 329 11.66 -3.27 -3.38
N ARG A 330 12.58 -4.20 -3.61
CA ARG A 330 12.27 -5.61 -3.83
C ARG A 330 12.46 -6.35 -2.51
N TYR A 331 11.35 -6.81 -1.94
CA TYR A 331 11.33 -7.74 -0.81
C TYR A 331 11.30 -9.19 -1.29
N ALA A 332 11.41 -10.15 -0.38
CA ALA A 332 11.22 -11.57 -0.71
C ALA A 332 9.85 -11.87 -1.33
N ASN A 333 8.79 -11.17 -0.91
CA ASN A 333 7.41 -11.49 -1.24
C ASN A 333 6.69 -10.44 -2.09
N ARG A 334 7.31 -9.29 -2.37
CA ARG A 334 6.68 -8.18 -3.08
C ARG A 334 7.68 -7.21 -3.69
N LEU A 335 7.20 -6.41 -4.63
CA LEU A 335 7.87 -5.22 -5.13
C LEU A 335 7.09 -3.98 -4.67
N GLU A 336 7.78 -2.98 -4.13
CA GLU A 336 7.21 -1.68 -3.78
C GLU A 336 7.84 -0.59 -4.64
N VAL A 337 7.02 0.28 -5.24
CA VAL A 337 7.46 1.50 -5.93
C VAL A 337 6.97 2.69 -5.12
N ARG A 338 7.91 3.35 -4.42
CA ARG A 338 7.65 4.56 -3.63
C ARG A 338 8.08 5.78 -4.43
N ASN A 339 7.11 6.59 -4.81
CA ASN A 339 7.30 7.76 -5.66
C ASN A 339 7.05 9.05 -4.87
N PRO A 340 8.00 10.00 -4.87
CA PRO A 340 7.75 11.37 -4.40
C PRO A 340 6.63 12.02 -5.21
N GLY A 341 5.67 12.61 -4.53
CA GLY A 341 4.45 13.15 -5.10
C GLY A 341 3.25 12.22 -4.91
N TYR A 342 2.18 12.71 -4.30
CA TYR A 342 0.90 11.99 -4.23
C TYR A 342 0.18 11.99 -5.60
N SER A 343 -0.86 11.16 -5.75
CA SER A 343 -1.70 11.12 -6.96
C SER A 343 -2.59 12.36 -7.07
N LEU A 344 -2.49 13.11 -8.17
CA LEU A 344 -3.32 14.31 -8.40
C LEU A 344 -4.80 14.00 -8.61
N VAL A 345 -5.11 12.75 -8.96
CA VAL A 345 -6.46 12.25 -9.16
C VAL A 345 -6.80 11.27 -8.04
N ALA A 346 -8.06 11.25 -7.61
CA ALA A 346 -8.53 10.23 -6.68
C ALA A 346 -8.28 8.84 -7.28
N ILE A 347 -7.80 7.92 -6.44
CA ILE A 347 -7.68 6.50 -6.81
C ILE A 347 -9.07 5.91 -6.63
N ASP A 348 -9.96 6.22 -7.58
CA ASP A 348 -11.26 5.57 -7.66
C ASP A 348 -11.17 4.43 -8.68
N LEU A 349 -11.51 3.22 -8.25
CA LEU A 349 -11.49 2.02 -9.09
C LEU A 349 -12.78 1.88 -9.92
N ASP A 350 -13.83 2.65 -9.59
CA ASP A 350 -15.15 2.53 -10.20
C ASP A 350 -15.40 3.58 -11.31
N HIS A 351 -14.56 4.62 -11.39
CA HIS A 351 -14.66 5.68 -12.39
C HIS A 351 -13.38 5.81 -13.20
N HIS A 352 -13.49 6.24 -14.47
CA HIS A 352 -12.32 6.61 -15.26
C HIS A 352 -11.76 7.94 -14.74
N PRO A 353 -10.59 7.95 -14.07
CA PRO A 353 -10.02 9.19 -13.56
C PRO A 353 -9.75 10.16 -14.72
N GLN A 354 -10.26 11.40 -14.61
CA GLN A 354 -9.80 12.49 -15.46
C GLN A 354 -8.28 12.63 -15.28
N SER A 355 -7.52 12.52 -16.38
CA SER A 355 -6.06 12.46 -16.31
C SER A 355 -5.45 13.84 -16.14
N THR A 356 -5.14 14.25 -14.91
CA THR A 356 -4.31 15.44 -14.64
C THR A 356 -2.83 15.07 -14.69
N THR A 357 -2.05 15.76 -15.52
CA THR A 357 -0.62 15.49 -15.71
C THR A 357 0.24 16.48 -14.93
N ARG A 358 1.10 15.99 -14.03
CA ARG A 358 2.04 16.83 -13.25
C ARG A 358 3.20 17.38 -14.09
N ASN A 359 3.69 16.58 -15.02
CA ASN A 359 4.86 16.88 -15.87
C ASN A 359 4.46 16.72 -17.33
N GLU A 360 3.90 17.77 -17.92
CA GLU A 360 3.28 17.73 -19.24
C GLU A 360 4.28 17.37 -20.35
N TYR A 361 5.48 17.96 -20.33
CA TYR A 361 6.48 17.78 -21.37
C TYR A 361 7.19 16.43 -21.22
N ILE A 362 7.46 15.99 -19.99
CA ILE A 362 7.96 14.64 -19.73
C ILE A 362 6.94 13.60 -20.19
N ALA A 363 5.66 13.77 -19.83
CA ALA A 363 4.61 12.84 -20.23
C ALA A 363 4.42 12.81 -21.75
N ALA A 364 4.47 13.96 -22.43
CA ALA A 364 4.37 14.03 -23.89
C ALA A 364 5.44 13.17 -24.57
N VAL A 365 6.71 13.33 -24.18
CA VAL A 365 7.81 12.53 -24.73
C VAL A 365 7.64 11.03 -24.42
N LEU A 366 7.19 10.67 -23.22
CA LEU A 366 6.93 9.26 -22.86
C LEU A 366 5.75 8.64 -23.63
N HIS A 367 4.75 9.44 -24.00
CA HIS A 367 3.66 9.01 -24.87
C HIS A 367 4.11 8.83 -26.32
N GLU A 368 4.85 9.80 -26.86
CA GLU A 368 5.39 9.74 -28.24
C GLU A 368 6.34 8.55 -28.44
N THR A 369 7.03 8.14 -27.38
CA THR A 369 7.93 6.99 -27.38
C THR A 369 7.25 5.67 -27.00
N HIS A 370 5.92 5.67 -26.84
CA HIS A 370 5.11 4.50 -26.41
C HIS A 370 5.55 3.85 -25.10
N TYR A 371 6.38 4.54 -24.30
CA TYR A 371 6.62 4.13 -22.92
C TYR A 371 5.33 4.25 -22.11
N ALA A 372 4.49 5.26 -22.39
CA ALA A 372 3.14 5.42 -21.84
C ALA A 372 2.08 5.31 -22.96
N GLU A 373 1.11 4.38 -22.84
CA GLU A 373 0.13 4.10 -23.91
C GLU A 373 -1.09 5.05 -23.86
N ASN A 374 -1.84 5.08 -22.75
CA ASN A 374 -3.10 5.83 -22.65
C ASN A 374 -3.25 6.52 -21.28
N LYS A 375 -3.61 7.81 -21.32
CA LYS A 375 -3.93 8.61 -20.12
C LYS A 375 -5.03 7.93 -19.28
N GLY A 376 -4.81 7.82 -17.97
CA GLY A 376 -5.80 7.28 -17.01
C GLY A 376 -6.01 5.75 -17.03
N SER A 377 -5.29 4.99 -17.87
CA SER A 377 -5.48 3.53 -17.99
C SER A 377 -4.48 2.69 -17.19
N GLY A 378 -3.36 3.28 -16.74
CA GLY A 378 -2.22 2.54 -16.20
C GLY A 378 -2.55 1.65 -15.00
N ILE A 379 -3.34 2.16 -14.05
CA ILE A 379 -3.79 1.39 -12.87
C ILE A 379 -4.64 0.18 -13.29
N HIS A 380 -5.57 0.38 -14.22
CA HIS A 380 -6.42 -0.69 -14.75
C HIS A 380 -5.63 -1.75 -15.52
N VAL A 381 -4.61 -1.33 -16.28
CA VAL A 381 -3.68 -2.26 -16.93
C VAL A 381 -2.97 -3.08 -15.87
N MET A 382 -2.38 -2.46 -14.85
CA MET A 382 -1.69 -3.21 -13.78
C MET A 382 -2.62 -4.21 -13.08
N LEU A 383 -3.84 -3.81 -12.72
CA LEU A 383 -4.85 -4.70 -12.13
C LEU A 383 -5.17 -5.88 -13.04
N ARG A 384 -5.49 -5.62 -14.31
CA ARG A 384 -5.84 -6.66 -15.28
C ARG A 384 -4.69 -7.65 -15.49
N GLU A 385 -3.47 -7.15 -15.68
CA GLU A 385 -2.30 -8.01 -15.92
C GLU A 385 -1.94 -8.84 -14.68
N MET A 386 -2.06 -8.29 -13.47
CA MET A 386 -1.87 -9.03 -12.21
C MET A 386 -2.92 -10.15 -12.05
N ARG A 387 -4.19 -9.86 -12.35
CA ARG A 387 -5.27 -10.87 -12.33
C ARG A 387 -5.06 -11.97 -13.38
N ASN A 388 -4.69 -11.61 -14.60
CA ASN A 388 -4.36 -12.57 -15.67
C ASN A 388 -3.18 -13.47 -15.29
N ALA A 389 -2.23 -12.93 -14.52
CA ALA A 389 -1.10 -13.68 -13.98
C ALA A 389 -1.45 -14.47 -12.71
N HIS A 390 -2.71 -14.46 -12.27
CA HIS A 390 -3.18 -15.09 -11.04
C HIS A 390 -2.35 -14.63 -9.83
N LEU A 391 -2.13 -13.32 -9.69
CA LEU A 391 -1.51 -12.69 -8.53
C LEU A 391 -2.54 -11.86 -7.77
N SER A 392 -2.25 -11.54 -6.51
CA SER A 392 -3.06 -10.58 -5.75
C SER A 392 -3.09 -9.22 -6.44
N ASP A 393 -4.21 -8.52 -6.35
CA ASP A 393 -4.33 -7.16 -6.87
C ASP A 393 -3.26 -6.24 -6.24
N PRO A 394 -2.70 -5.30 -7.01
CA PRO A 394 -1.76 -4.32 -6.48
C PRO A 394 -2.46 -3.38 -5.49
N GLU A 395 -1.74 -3.03 -4.42
CA GLU A 395 -2.19 -2.03 -3.46
C GLU A 395 -1.60 -0.67 -3.80
N PHE A 396 -2.45 0.37 -3.81
CA PHE A 396 -2.03 1.75 -4.03
C PHE A 396 -2.33 2.60 -2.81
N GLU A 397 -1.34 3.31 -2.32
CA GLU A 397 -1.45 4.26 -1.22
C GLU A 397 -0.98 5.64 -1.68
N SER A 398 -1.81 6.66 -1.52
CA SER A 398 -1.49 8.03 -1.91
C SER A 398 -1.73 8.96 -0.73
N SER A 399 -0.65 9.52 -0.19
CA SER A 399 -0.70 10.42 0.96
C SER A 399 -0.32 11.83 0.56
N ARG A 400 -1.29 12.75 0.64
CA ARG A 400 -1.08 14.19 0.46
C ARG A 400 -0.22 14.79 1.58
N GLU A 401 -0.33 14.27 2.80
CA GLU A 401 0.42 14.76 3.96
C GLU A 401 1.92 14.51 3.81
N THR A 402 2.30 13.28 3.45
CA THR A 402 3.71 12.93 3.25
C THR A 402 4.20 13.26 1.85
N ASN A 403 3.32 13.76 0.96
CA ASN A 403 3.54 13.94 -0.47
C ASN A 403 4.16 12.70 -1.14
N MET A 404 3.54 11.53 -0.96
CA MET A 404 4.06 10.25 -1.45
C MET A 404 2.97 9.41 -2.10
N PHE A 405 3.35 8.65 -3.10
CA PHE A 405 2.57 7.57 -3.69
C PHE A 405 3.33 6.25 -3.57
N VAL A 406 2.66 5.17 -3.17
CA VAL A 406 3.25 3.84 -3.03
C VAL A 406 2.39 2.82 -3.77
N ALA A 407 2.99 2.09 -4.70
CA ALA A 407 2.38 0.92 -5.34
C ALA A 407 3.06 -0.37 -4.83
N ARG A 408 2.28 -1.36 -4.39
CA ARG A 408 2.78 -2.64 -3.88
C ARG A 408 2.26 -3.79 -4.73
N PHE A 409 3.17 -4.64 -5.21
CA PHE A 409 2.88 -5.79 -6.07
C PHE A 409 3.34 -7.08 -5.38
N MET A 410 2.40 -7.92 -4.95
CA MET A 410 2.71 -9.19 -4.30
C MET A 410 3.19 -10.24 -5.31
N PHE A 411 4.17 -11.06 -4.92
CA PHE A 411 4.72 -12.16 -5.73
C PHE A 411 3.98 -13.49 -5.53
N HIS A 412 2.96 -13.49 -4.69
CA HIS A 412 2.13 -14.63 -4.40
C HIS A 412 0.70 -14.31 -4.82
N HIS A 413 -0.01 -15.35 -5.23
CA HIS A 413 -1.45 -15.36 -5.19
C HIS A 413 -1.87 -15.52 -3.73
N LEU A 414 -3.10 -15.18 -3.37
CA LEU A 414 -3.61 -15.56 -2.05
C LEU A 414 -3.71 -17.10 -1.87
N LEU A 415 -3.49 -17.89 -2.94
CA LEU A 415 -3.71 -19.35 -3.03
C LEU A 415 -2.65 -19.99 -3.96
N GLU A 416 -1.88 -20.97 -3.49
CA GLU A 416 -0.83 -21.64 -4.29
C GLU A 416 -1.41 -22.65 -5.32
N GLY A 417 -0.57 -23.21 -6.21
CA GLY A 417 -1.01 -24.23 -7.18
C GLY A 417 -1.63 -25.49 -6.54
N ALA A 418 -1.18 -25.85 -5.34
CA ALA A 418 -1.79 -26.90 -4.53
C ALA A 418 -3.15 -26.48 -3.93
N ASP A 419 -3.36 -25.19 -3.70
CA ASP A 419 -4.65 -24.63 -3.29
C ASP A 419 -5.61 -24.55 -4.47
N LEU A 420 -5.15 -24.20 -5.68
CA LEU A 420 -5.99 -24.25 -6.89
C LEU A 420 -6.45 -25.68 -7.22
N ALA A 421 -5.55 -26.67 -7.12
CA ALA A 421 -5.91 -28.08 -7.30
C ALA A 421 -6.85 -28.60 -6.21
N TRP A 422 -6.73 -28.10 -4.98
CA TRP A 422 -7.65 -28.38 -3.88
C TRP A 422 -9.00 -27.68 -4.06
N LEU A 423 -9.02 -26.42 -4.51
CA LEU A 423 -10.23 -25.65 -4.78
C LEU A 423 -11.05 -26.22 -5.93
N ALA A 424 -10.41 -26.77 -6.95
CA ALA A 424 -11.07 -27.48 -8.05
C ALA A 424 -11.96 -28.64 -7.56
N GLN A 425 -11.66 -29.21 -6.38
CA GLN A 425 -12.44 -30.30 -5.77
C GLN A 425 -13.78 -29.83 -5.18
N PHE A 426 -13.97 -28.51 -5.10
CA PHE A 426 -15.19 -27.85 -4.62
C PHE A 426 -15.88 -27.02 -5.71
N GLY A 427 -15.59 -27.29 -6.99
CA GLY A 427 -16.25 -26.61 -8.12
C GLY A 427 -17.79 -26.68 -8.07
N ASP A 428 -18.32 -27.76 -7.50
CA ASP A 428 -19.77 -27.99 -7.31
C ASP A 428 -20.41 -27.05 -6.25
N CYS A 429 -19.60 -26.38 -5.42
CA CYS A 429 -20.06 -25.56 -4.30
C CYS A 429 -20.30 -24.08 -4.66
N SER A 430 -20.04 -23.67 -5.91
CA SER A 430 -20.15 -22.28 -6.41
C SER A 430 -19.54 -21.24 -5.44
N LEU A 431 -18.29 -21.47 -5.03
CA LEU A 431 -17.60 -20.63 -4.04
C LEU A 431 -17.23 -19.26 -4.64
N SER A 432 -17.47 -18.19 -3.88
CA SER A 432 -16.98 -16.84 -4.24
C SER A 432 -15.51 -16.67 -3.86
N GLU A 433 -14.81 -15.69 -4.41
CA GLU A 433 -13.41 -15.37 -4.04
C GLU A 433 -13.25 -15.21 -2.51
N VAL A 434 -14.17 -14.51 -1.87
CA VAL A 434 -14.19 -14.34 -0.40
C VAL A 434 -14.34 -15.67 0.34
N ASP A 435 -15.19 -16.57 -0.16
CA ASP A 435 -15.37 -17.90 0.45
C ASP A 435 -14.05 -18.69 0.39
N VAL A 436 -13.34 -18.57 -0.74
CA VAL A 436 -12.05 -19.21 -0.97
C VAL A 436 -10.98 -18.67 -0.02
N GLN A 437 -10.90 -17.36 0.20
CA GLN A 437 -9.96 -16.74 1.14
C GLN A 437 -10.19 -17.23 2.57
N ILE A 438 -11.46 -17.33 3.00
CA ILE A 438 -11.82 -17.85 4.34
C ILE A 438 -11.43 -19.31 4.48
N LEU A 439 -11.70 -20.14 3.47
CA LEU A 439 -11.38 -21.58 3.52
C LEU A 439 -9.87 -21.84 3.47
N HIS A 440 -9.12 -21.07 2.70
CA HIS A 440 -7.66 -21.11 2.69
C HIS A 440 -7.10 -20.77 4.07
N ARG A 441 -7.59 -19.67 4.67
CA ARG A 441 -7.18 -19.27 6.01
C ARG A 441 -7.52 -20.31 7.07
N ALA A 442 -8.68 -20.96 6.94
CA ALA A 442 -9.08 -22.07 7.81
C ALA A 442 -8.14 -23.27 7.67
N ARG A 443 -7.74 -23.60 6.44
CA ARG A 443 -6.80 -24.69 6.13
C ARG A 443 -5.42 -24.44 6.73
N GLU A 444 -4.91 -23.22 6.64
CA GLU A 444 -3.63 -22.80 7.22
C GLU A 444 -3.66 -22.81 8.75
N LYS A 445 -4.57 -22.03 9.36
CA LYS A 445 -4.58 -21.78 10.80
C LYS A 445 -5.20 -22.92 11.61
N ARG A 446 -5.94 -23.84 10.96
CA ARG A 446 -6.75 -24.93 11.56
C ARG A 446 -7.88 -24.47 12.48
N LEU A 447 -7.82 -23.22 12.96
CA LEU A 447 -8.81 -22.56 13.78
C LEU A 447 -8.89 -21.10 13.33
N ILE A 448 -10.09 -20.63 13.00
CA ILE A 448 -10.34 -19.26 12.58
C ILE A 448 -11.54 -18.67 13.32
N THR A 449 -11.47 -17.39 13.64
CA THR A 449 -12.58 -16.62 14.20
C THR A 449 -13.19 -15.70 13.15
N ASN A 450 -14.33 -15.09 13.47
CA ASN A 450 -14.89 -14.02 12.62
C ASN A 450 -13.89 -12.85 12.44
N ALA A 451 -13.10 -12.53 13.48
CA ALA A 451 -12.08 -11.50 13.40
C ALA A 451 -10.97 -11.87 12.39
N ASP A 452 -10.47 -13.10 12.42
CA ASP A 452 -9.47 -13.58 11.45
C ASP A 452 -9.99 -13.52 10.00
N CYS A 453 -11.28 -13.78 9.81
CA CYS A 453 -11.91 -13.73 8.48
C CYS A 453 -12.09 -12.30 7.98
N ARG A 454 -12.42 -11.35 8.86
CA ARG A 454 -12.51 -9.92 8.50
C ARG A 454 -11.15 -9.36 8.13
N GLU A 455 -10.11 -9.72 8.89
CA GLU A 455 -8.73 -9.37 8.57
C GLU A 455 -8.32 -9.90 7.19
N ALA A 456 -8.67 -11.15 6.87
CA ALA A 456 -8.32 -11.77 5.59
C ALA A 456 -9.11 -11.26 4.38
N THR A 457 -10.32 -10.71 4.58
CA THR A 457 -11.26 -10.40 3.48
C THR A 457 -11.63 -8.91 3.36
N GLY A 458 -11.32 -8.10 4.37
CA GLY A 458 -11.71 -6.67 4.43
C GLY A 458 -13.21 -6.42 4.63
N LEU A 459 -14.03 -7.46 4.81
CA LEU A 459 -15.49 -7.33 4.92
C LEU A 459 -15.96 -6.98 6.34
N ASP A 460 -17.15 -6.39 6.43
CA ASP A 460 -17.82 -6.13 7.71
C ASP A 460 -18.30 -7.42 8.43
N ILE A 461 -18.63 -7.27 9.71
CA ILE A 461 -19.02 -8.38 10.60
C ILE A 461 -20.22 -9.16 10.05
N VAL A 462 -21.19 -8.48 9.45
CA VAL A 462 -22.46 -9.08 8.98
C VAL A 462 -22.20 -9.90 7.72
N LYS A 463 -21.44 -9.36 6.77
CA LYS A 463 -21.05 -10.04 5.54
C LYS A 463 -20.22 -11.29 5.83
N VAL A 464 -19.21 -11.19 6.70
CA VAL A 464 -18.39 -12.35 7.12
C VAL A 464 -19.24 -13.40 7.83
N SER A 465 -20.17 -12.99 8.71
CA SER A 465 -21.06 -13.93 9.41
C SER A 465 -21.97 -14.69 8.43
N ASN A 466 -22.46 -14.03 7.38
CA ASN A 466 -23.26 -14.67 6.34
C ASN A 466 -22.44 -15.68 5.52
N ARG A 467 -21.18 -15.34 5.19
CA ARG A 467 -20.25 -16.25 4.49
C ARG A 467 -19.90 -17.47 5.34
N LEU A 468 -19.52 -17.29 6.60
CA LEU A 468 -19.26 -18.39 7.54
C LEU A 468 -20.48 -19.30 7.72
N ARG A 469 -21.70 -18.74 7.82
CA ARG A 469 -22.94 -19.52 7.89
C ARG A 469 -23.16 -20.36 6.62
N ARG A 470 -22.86 -19.80 5.45
CA ARG A 470 -22.95 -20.50 4.16
C ARG A 470 -21.93 -21.64 4.09
N LEU A 471 -20.66 -21.37 4.41
CA LEU A 471 -19.59 -22.38 4.40
C LEU A 471 -19.84 -23.54 5.37
N ARG A 472 -20.47 -23.26 6.52
CA ARG A 472 -20.99 -24.29 7.44
C ARG A 472 -22.12 -25.11 6.82
N LYS A 473 -23.06 -24.46 6.11
CA LYS A 473 -24.14 -25.14 5.38
C LYS A 473 -23.63 -26.05 4.26
N LEU A 474 -22.50 -25.69 3.65
CA LEU A 474 -21.81 -26.51 2.66
C LEU A 474 -20.96 -27.63 3.30
N GLU A 475 -20.95 -27.71 4.64
CA GLU A 475 -20.18 -28.66 5.45
C GLU A 475 -18.67 -28.54 5.21
N LEU A 476 -18.19 -27.34 4.89
CA LEU A 476 -16.76 -27.08 4.70
C LEU A 476 -16.08 -26.63 6.00
N LEU A 477 -16.84 -26.01 6.91
CA LEU A 477 -16.37 -25.59 8.23
C LEU A 477 -17.29 -26.11 9.34
N ASP A 478 -16.68 -26.50 10.46
CA ASP A 478 -17.38 -26.84 11.70
C ASP A 478 -17.30 -25.67 12.68
N GLN A 479 -18.43 -25.34 13.32
CA GLN A 479 -18.53 -24.25 14.28
C GLN A 479 -18.44 -24.79 15.71
N HIS A 480 -17.67 -24.11 16.56
CA HIS A 480 -17.49 -24.45 17.96
C HIS A 480 -17.67 -23.22 18.86
N GLY A 481 -18.10 -23.45 20.10
CA GLY A 481 -18.39 -22.39 21.07
C GLY A 481 -19.67 -21.62 20.77
N GLY A 482 -19.84 -20.46 21.42
CA GLY A 482 -21.01 -19.59 21.26
C GLY A 482 -20.73 -18.14 21.67
N GLY A 483 -21.44 -17.20 21.04
CA GLY A 483 -21.27 -15.77 21.29
C GLY A 483 -19.85 -15.29 20.98
N ALA A 484 -19.23 -14.58 21.93
CA ALA A 484 -17.86 -14.03 21.80
C ALA A 484 -16.76 -15.11 21.71
N GLN A 485 -17.06 -16.37 22.04
CA GLN A 485 -16.12 -17.49 21.99
C GLN A 485 -16.32 -18.40 20.77
N THR A 486 -16.98 -17.89 19.73
CA THR A 486 -17.24 -18.67 18.51
C THR A 486 -15.99 -18.75 17.63
N TYR A 487 -15.58 -19.97 17.29
CA TYR A 487 -14.52 -20.24 16.33
C TYR A 487 -14.93 -21.36 15.37
N TYR A 488 -14.21 -21.48 14.26
CA TYR A 488 -14.49 -22.44 13.20
C TYR A 488 -13.23 -23.25 12.88
N THR A 489 -13.41 -24.53 12.58
CA THR A 489 -12.34 -25.44 12.16
C THR A 489 -12.66 -26.04 10.78
N PRO A 490 -11.64 -26.39 9.97
CA PRO A 490 -11.82 -27.21 8.78
C PRO A 490 -12.57 -28.50 9.09
N SER A 491 -13.61 -28.78 8.31
CA SER A 491 -14.30 -30.07 8.37
C SER A 491 -13.47 -31.20 7.76
N SER A 492 -13.86 -32.44 8.04
CA SER A 492 -13.31 -33.62 7.36
C SER A 492 -13.53 -33.58 5.84
N LYS A 493 -14.61 -32.95 5.36
CA LYS A 493 -14.90 -32.75 3.94
C LYS A 493 -13.92 -31.78 3.28
N LEU A 494 -13.52 -30.73 3.99
CA LEU A 494 -12.52 -29.76 3.54
C LEU A 494 -11.10 -30.36 3.51
N LEU A 495 -10.81 -31.28 4.44
CA LEU A 495 -9.49 -31.93 4.58
C LEU A 495 -9.36 -33.26 3.81
N GLY A 496 -10.48 -33.93 3.50
CA GLY A 496 -10.55 -35.35 3.15
C GLY A 496 -10.41 -35.71 1.67
N ARG A 497 -9.96 -34.80 0.81
CA ARG A 497 -9.78 -35.05 -0.64
C ARG A 497 -8.36 -34.76 -1.15
N VAL A 498 -7.34 -34.95 -0.31
CA VAL A 498 -5.94 -34.96 -0.77
C VAL A 498 -5.49 -36.40 -1.02
N PRO A 499 -5.02 -36.77 -2.23
CA PRO A 499 -4.46 -38.09 -2.49
C PRO A 499 -3.28 -38.38 -1.55
N ALA A 500 -3.18 -39.62 -1.06
CA ALA A 500 -2.15 -40.06 -0.11
C ALA A 500 -0.69 -39.91 -0.61
N SER A 501 -0.48 -39.58 -1.89
CA SER A 501 0.83 -39.43 -2.52
C SER A 501 1.54 -38.09 -2.25
N LEU A 502 0.90 -37.11 -1.61
CA LEU A 502 1.53 -35.83 -1.21
C LEU A 502 2.17 -35.87 0.19
N ARG A 503 2.23 -37.04 0.85
CA ARG A 503 2.87 -37.22 2.18
C ARG A 503 4.37 -37.53 2.13
N ILE A 504 4.97 -37.62 0.94
CA ILE A 504 6.38 -37.98 0.76
C ILE A 504 7.02 -36.90 -0.12
N VAL A 505 8.29 -36.55 0.14
CA VAL A 505 9.00 -35.34 -0.28
C VAL A 505 8.56 -34.15 0.59
N TYR A 506 9.26 -33.77 1.65
CA TYR A 506 10.65 -33.29 1.63
C TYR A 506 11.43 -33.79 2.85
N SER A 507 12.49 -34.56 2.58
CA SER A 507 13.58 -34.76 3.53
C SER A 507 14.89 -34.76 2.76
N ILE A 508 15.79 -33.90 3.22
CA ILE A 508 17.25 -33.89 3.06
C ILE A 508 17.83 -33.21 1.80
N GLY A 509 18.40 -32.02 2.04
CA GLY A 509 19.65 -31.54 1.46
C GLY A 509 20.37 -30.76 2.57
N GLY A 510 21.53 -31.25 3.01
CA GLY A 510 22.11 -30.92 4.31
C GLY A 510 22.90 -29.60 4.40
N SER A 511 22.84 -29.01 5.59
CA SER A 511 23.91 -28.22 6.23
C SER A 511 23.46 -27.88 7.66
N GLU A 512 24.04 -28.55 8.67
CA GLU A 512 23.82 -28.38 10.13
C GLU A 512 22.35 -28.44 10.64
N PRO A 513 22.08 -28.96 11.86
CA PRO A 513 20.70 -29.09 12.32
C PRO A 513 20.08 -27.70 12.51
N PRO A 514 18.96 -27.37 11.83
CA PRO A 514 18.25 -26.14 12.10
C PRO A 514 17.75 -26.17 13.55
N ARG A 515 17.69 -25.00 14.20
CA ARG A 515 16.95 -24.87 15.47
C ARG A 515 15.52 -25.34 15.22
N GLU A 516 15.16 -26.52 15.73
CA GLU A 516 13.81 -27.06 15.60
C GLU A 516 12.81 -26.03 16.15
N SER A 517 11.81 -25.70 15.35
CA SER A 517 10.76 -24.80 15.78
C SER A 517 9.98 -25.43 16.95
N LYS A 518 9.41 -24.62 17.85
CA LYS A 518 8.57 -25.14 18.96
C LYS A 518 7.52 -26.15 18.50
N ASN A 519 6.97 -25.96 17.29
CA ASN A 519 5.96 -26.85 16.73
C ASN A 519 6.53 -28.20 16.31
N GLU A 520 7.73 -28.25 15.73
CA GLU A 520 8.43 -29.51 15.42
C GLU A 520 8.84 -30.26 16.69
N LEU A 521 9.37 -29.53 17.69
CA LEU A 521 9.71 -30.09 19.00
C LEU A 521 8.49 -30.65 19.72
N LEU A 522 7.36 -29.94 19.68
CA LEU A 522 6.09 -30.44 20.23
C LEU A 522 5.63 -31.70 19.51
N LEU A 523 5.66 -31.72 18.17
CA LEU A 523 5.25 -32.88 17.38
C LEU A 523 6.15 -34.11 17.60
N SER A 524 7.40 -33.91 18.02
CA SER A 524 8.33 -34.98 18.40
C SER A 524 8.00 -35.66 19.75
N LEU A 525 7.14 -35.05 20.57
CA LEU A 525 6.74 -35.59 21.87
C LEU A 525 5.51 -36.51 21.75
N PRO A 526 5.33 -37.51 22.62
CA PRO A 526 4.07 -38.26 22.73
C PRO A 526 2.87 -37.36 23.03
N GLU A 527 1.67 -37.70 22.54
CA GLU A 527 0.46 -36.87 22.72
C GLU A 527 0.19 -36.41 24.18
N PRO A 528 0.37 -37.23 25.23
CA PRO A 528 0.13 -36.77 26.60
C PRO A 528 1.16 -35.72 27.05
N ALA A 529 2.40 -35.81 26.59
CA ALA A 529 3.44 -34.82 26.82
C ALA A 529 3.16 -33.52 26.06
N GLN A 530 2.68 -33.59 24.81
CA GLN A 530 2.26 -32.42 24.03
C GLN A 530 1.18 -31.61 24.77
N ARG A 531 0.10 -32.29 25.17
CA ARG A 531 -1.01 -31.66 25.92
C ARG A 531 -0.52 -31.04 27.23
N LYS A 532 0.44 -31.70 27.89
CA LYS A 532 1.00 -31.19 29.15
C LYS A 532 1.82 -29.93 28.92
N VAL A 533 2.72 -29.91 27.93
CA VAL A 533 3.51 -28.72 27.57
C VAL A 533 2.61 -27.56 27.16
N LEU A 534 1.56 -27.82 26.37
CA LEU A 534 0.59 -26.80 25.97
C LEU A 534 -0.26 -26.27 27.15
N SER A 535 -0.49 -27.10 28.17
CA SER A 535 -1.20 -26.68 29.39
C SER A 535 -0.35 -25.83 30.34
N LEU A 536 0.97 -25.78 30.14
CA LEU A 536 1.88 -24.98 30.95
C LEU A 536 1.82 -23.52 30.46
N GLY A 537 0.92 -22.73 31.06
CA GLY A 537 0.77 -21.31 30.75
C GLY A 537 2.04 -20.47 31.01
N VAL A 538 2.06 -19.23 30.48
CA VAL A 538 3.25 -18.34 30.43
C VAL A 538 3.84 -18.00 31.82
N ARG A 539 3.03 -18.02 32.88
CA ARG A 539 3.46 -17.81 34.28
C ARG A 539 3.59 -19.15 35.01
N MET A 540 4.78 -19.75 34.95
CA MET A 540 5.11 -20.97 35.69
C MET A 540 5.91 -20.65 36.95
N GLY A 541 5.46 -21.16 38.10
CA GLY A 541 6.24 -21.14 39.34
C GLY A 541 7.38 -22.16 39.31
N GLN A 542 8.40 -21.97 40.16
CA GLN A 542 9.63 -22.77 40.15
C GLN A 542 9.39 -24.29 40.25
N ARG A 543 8.41 -24.70 41.06
CA ARG A 543 8.04 -26.11 41.23
C ARG A 543 7.50 -26.75 39.94
N LYS A 544 6.51 -26.12 39.30
CA LYS A 544 5.91 -26.62 38.05
C LYS A 544 6.90 -26.63 36.88
N GLY A 545 7.79 -25.64 36.82
CA GLY A 545 8.84 -25.57 35.82
C GLY A 545 9.87 -26.69 35.97
N ARG A 546 10.32 -26.97 37.19
CA ARG A 546 11.24 -28.08 37.47
C ARG A 546 10.60 -29.45 37.20
N GLU A 547 9.33 -29.63 37.57
CA GLU A 547 8.53 -30.82 37.22
C GLU A 547 8.48 -31.04 35.70
N ALA A 548 8.28 -29.98 34.91
CA ALA A 548 8.23 -30.07 33.46
C ALA A 548 9.59 -30.41 32.82
N VAL A 549 10.68 -29.86 33.34
CA VAL A 549 12.04 -30.17 32.86
C VAL A 549 12.40 -31.63 33.12
N VAL A 550 12.15 -32.14 34.33
CA VAL A 550 12.38 -33.57 34.63
C VAL A 550 11.47 -34.47 33.77
N GLY A 551 10.22 -34.05 33.55
CA GLY A 551 9.28 -34.73 32.66
C GLY A 551 9.79 -34.87 31.23
N LEU A 552 10.22 -33.77 30.62
CA LEU A 552 10.80 -33.76 29.28
C LEU A 552 12.08 -34.61 29.22
N CYS A 553 13.02 -34.39 30.14
CA CYS A 553 14.30 -35.13 30.17
C CYS A 553 14.15 -36.63 30.49
N SER A 554 12.97 -37.08 30.92
CA SER A 554 12.66 -38.50 31.09
C SER A 554 12.25 -39.21 29.79
N LEU A 555 11.77 -38.45 28.79
CA LEU A 555 11.33 -38.98 27.50
C LEU A 555 12.52 -39.21 26.57
N ARG A 556 13.39 -38.21 26.47
CA ARG A 556 14.67 -38.27 25.75
C ARG A 556 15.62 -37.21 26.29
N PRO A 557 16.92 -37.25 25.96
CA PRO A 557 17.81 -36.13 26.21
C PRO A 557 17.32 -34.88 25.48
N PHE A 558 17.35 -33.74 26.17
CA PHE A 558 17.07 -32.43 25.59
C PHE A 558 18.23 -31.46 25.84
N THR A 559 18.58 -30.69 24.81
CA THR A 559 19.48 -29.56 24.92
C THR A 559 18.84 -28.42 25.71
N LEU A 560 19.67 -27.51 26.22
CA LEU A 560 19.17 -26.32 26.92
C LEU A 560 18.29 -25.44 26.00
N GLY A 561 18.58 -25.41 24.70
CA GLY A 561 17.82 -24.68 23.69
C GLY A 561 16.43 -25.28 23.44
N GLU A 562 16.34 -26.60 23.32
CA GLU A 562 15.04 -27.28 23.13
C GLU A 562 14.14 -27.14 24.37
N LEU A 563 14.71 -27.22 25.58
CA LEU A 563 13.96 -26.99 26.82
C LEU A 563 13.44 -25.54 26.91
N ALA A 564 14.25 -24.57 26.47
CA ALA A 564 13.88 -23.16 26.37
C ALA A 564 12.73 -22.92 25.40
N GLU A 565 12.79 -23.54 24.23
CA GLU A 565 11.78 -23.44 23.18
C GLU A 565 10.46 -24.08 23.60
N LEU A 566 10.50 -25.31 24.13
CA LEU A 566 9.32 -26.04 24.61
C LEU A 566 8.61 -25.29 25.76
N LEU A 567 9.37 -24.70 26.68
CA LEU A 567 8.82 -24.01 27.85
C LEU A 567 8.59 -22.50 27.62
N GLY A 568 8.94 -21.96 26.45
CA GLY A 568 8.78 -20.55 26.10
C GLY A 568 9.54 -19.60 27.03
N LYS A 569 10.80 -19.91 27.34
CA LYS A 569 11.69 -19.12 28.23
C LYS A 569 13.07 -19.00 27.61
N SER A 570 13.88 -18.03 28.07
CA SER A 570 15.26 -17.92 27.55
C SER A 570 16.18 -19.03 28.10
N PRO A 571 17.15 -19.52 27.31
CA PRO A 571 18.09 -20.56 27.73
C PRO A 571 18.83 -20.23 29.04
N SER A 572 19.33 -18.99 29.17
CA SER A 572 20.03 -18.52 30.38
C SER A 572 19.13 -18.52 31.61
N TRP A 573 17.85 -18.20 31.44
CA TRP A 573 16.88 -18.20 32.53
C TRP A 573 16.52 -19.63 32.97
N ILE A 574 16.28 -20.54 32.03
CA ILE A 574 16.06 -21.96 32.34
C ILE A 574 17.27 -22.59 33.03
N LYS A 575 18.49 -22.30 32.54
CA LYS A 575 19.74 -22.81 33.13
C LYS A 575 19.82 -22.45 34.61
N ARG A 576 19.63 -21.18 34.95
CA ARG A 576 19.73 -20.68 36.33
C ARG A 576 18.57 -21.11 37.22
N THR A 577 17.34 -21.11 36.70
CA THR A 577 16.14 -21.25 37.54
C THR A 577 15.68 -22.70 37.71
N TYR A 578 15.83 -23.53 36.67
CA TYR A 578 15.35 -24.92 36.66
C TYR A 578 16.49 -25.94 36.56
N VAL A 579 17.31 -25.87 35.49
CA VAL A 579 18.28 -26.94 35.16
C VAL A 579 19.41 -27.01 36.20
N GLY A 580 20.04 -25.89 36.57
CA GLY A 580 21.13 -25.85 37.56
C GLY A 580 20.74 -26.49 38.90
N PRO A 581 19.64 -26.07 39.54
CA PRO A 581 19.16 -26.70 40.76
C PRO A 581 18.79 -28.18 40.61
N LEU A 582 18.31 -28.62 39.43
CA LEU A 582 18.00 -30.03 39.19
C LEU A 582 19.27 -30.88 39.02
N VAL A 583 20.34 -30.33 38.45
CA VAL A 583 21.64 -30.99 38.34
C VAL A 583 22.30 -31.11 39.72
N GLU A 584 22.33 -30.02 40.50
CA GLU A 584 22.88 -30.02 41.87
C GLU A 584 22.18 -31.01 42.79
N ASN A 585 20.86 -31.16 42.64
CA ASN A 585 20.04 -32.09 43.43
C ASN A 585 20.05 -33.54 42.90
N GLY A 586 20.81 -33.81 41.82
CA GLY A 586 20.94 -35.11 41.19
C GLY A 586 19.69 -35.60 40.46
N ASP A 587 18.74 -34.72 40.11
CA ASP A 587 17.47 -35.06 39.46
C ASP A 587 17.61 -35.22 37.94
N ILE A 588 18.53 -34.47 37.32
CA ILE A 588 18.94 -34.62 35.92
C ILE A 588 20.47 -34.61 35.84
N THR A 589 21.03 -35.26 34.83
CA THR A 589 22.48 -35.25 34.57
C THR A 589 22.78 -34.74 33.17
N GLY A 590 23.91 -34.08 33.02
CA GLY A 590 24.45 -33.69 31.72
C GLY A 590 24.96 -34.90 30.94
N ILE A 591 24.85 -34.83 29.62
CA ILE A 591 25.51 -35.73 28.68
C ILE A 591 26.58 -34.91 27.97
N ASP A 592 27.84 -35.27 28.21
CA ASP A 592 28.98 -34.60 27.58
C ASP A 592 29.18 -35.17 26.17
N GLY A 593 29.31 -34.28 25.19
CA GLY A 593 29.78 -34.63 23.85
C GLY A 593 31.31 -34.56 23.82
N GLU A 594 31.93 -35.22 22.84
CA GLU A 594 33.39 -35.18 22.68
C GLU A 594 33.90 -33.73 22.55
N GLY A 595 34.54 -33.21 23.62
CA GLY A 595 35.37 -32.00 23.58
C GLY A 595 34.78 -30.67 24.05
N GLY A 596 33.95 -30.58 25.10
CA GLY A 596 33.50 -29.27 25.62
C GLY A 596 33.21 -29.19 27.13
N ASP A 597 33.49 -28.02 27.73
CA ASP A 597 33.33 -27.64 29.15
C ASP A 597 31.85 -27.53 29.65
N SER A 598 30.86 -27.91 28.84
CA SER A 598 29.44 -27.82 29.21
C SER A 598 28.60 -28.93 28.58
N PRO A 599 27.60 -29.49 29.31
CA PRO A 599 26.79 -30.59 28.80
C PRO A 599 26.05 -30.22 27.51
N THR A 600 26.11 -31.10 26.53
CA THR A 600 25.42 -30.93 25.23
C THR A 600 23.91 -31.15 25.36
N ALA A 601 23.48 -32.06 26.23
CA ALA A 601 22.08 -32.33 26.55
C ALA A 601 21.91 -32.77 28.00
N TYR A 602 20.66 -32.81 28.48
CA TYR A 602 20.29 -33.24 29.83
C TYR A 602 19.32 -34.42 29.78
N ARG A 603 19.49 -35.40 30.67
CA ARG A 603 18.59 -36.54 30.87
C ARG A 603 18.21 -36.68 32.33
N ALA A 604 16.98 -37.13 32.61
CA ALA A 604 16.54 -37.42 33.97
C ALA A 604 17.29 -38.63 34.57
N THR A 605 17.66 -38.53 35.85
CA THR A 605 18.25 -39.64 36.60
C THR A 605 17.17 -40.52 37.23
N SER A 606 17.54 -41.72 37.68
CA SER A 606 16.64 -42.58 38.46
C SER A 606 16.13 -41.91 39.74
N VAL A 607 16.96 -41.06 40.37
CA VAL A 607 16.61 -40.27 41.55
C VAL A 607 15.56 -39.20 41.21
N GLY A 608 15.76 -38.46 40.11
CA GLY A 608 14.80 -37.46 39.65
C GLY A 608 13.47 -38.07 39.21
N ILE A 609 13.49 -39.20 38.51
CA ILE A 609 12.28 -39.93 38.11
C ILE A 609 11.49 -40.40 39.34
N ALA A 610 12.17 -40.89 40.38
CA ALA A 610 11.52 -41.29 41.62
C ALA A 610 10.93 -40.10 42.39
N ARG A 611 11.66 -38.97 42.46
CA ARG A 611 11.26 -37.76 43.18
C ARG A 611 10.07 -37.04 42.53
N TYR A 612 9.99 -37.06 41.20
CA TYR A 612 8.92 -36.41 40.42
C TYR A 612 7.88 -37.39 39.85
N ARG A 613 7.82 -38.63 40.38
CA ARG A 613 6.91 -39.70 39.92
C ARG A 613 5.44 -39.28 39.82
N HIS A 614 4.96 -38.40 40.69
CA HIS A 614 3.59 -37.90 40.66
C HIS A 614 3.31 -36.89 39.52
N ALA A 615 4.36 -36.26 38.97
CA ALA A 615 4.29 -35.33 37.85
C ALA A 615 4.48 -36.02 36.48
N LEU A 616 4.98 -37.27 36.45
CA LEU A 616 5.37 -38.04 35.26
C LEU A 616 4.22 -38.78 34.56
N ARG A 617 2.98 -38.26 34.57
CA ARG A 617 1.91 -38.72 33.67
C ARG A 617 2.04 -38.11 32.25
N TRP A 618 3.24 -38.17 31.67
CA TRP A 618 3.56 -37.61 30.35
C TRP A 618 3.53 -38.69 29.24
N ALA A 619 3.43 -39.96 29.63
CA ALA A 619 3.10 -41.09 28.78
C ALA A 619 2.22 -42.06 29.60
N GLU A 620 1.12 -42.56 29.03
CA GLU A 620 0.39 -43.67 29.64
C GLU A 620 1.28 -44.92 29.60
N LYS A 621 1.62 -45.46 30.78
CA LYS A 621 2.32 -46.74 31.01
C LYS A 621 3.63 -46.95 30.25
N TRP A 622 4.74 -46.78 30.96
CA TRP A 622 5.96 -47.55 30.68
C TRP A 622 5.78 -48.96 31.27
N THR A 623 5.68 -49.96 30.39
CA THR A 623 6.20 -51.32 30.61
C THR A 623 7.22 -51.58 29.53
#